data_AF-A0A146KYL9-F1
#
_entry.id   AF-A0A146KYL9-F1
#
_cell.length_a   1.000
_cell.length_b   1.000
_cell.length_c   1.000
_cell.angle_alpha   90.00
_cell.angle_beta   90.00
_cell.angle_gamma   90.00
#
_symmetry.space_group_name_H-M   'P 1'
#
loop_
_entity.id
_entity.type
_entity.pdbx_description
1 polymer ?
#
loop_
_entity_poly.entity_id
_entity_poly.type
_entity_poly.pdbx_seq_one_letter_code
_entity_poly.pdbx_strand_id
1 'polypeptide(L)'
;MLSCVAMKSEQLFVLGSVGFRFSDGYLNLSEFECICRALFRNDRGRVYSLSDEQVKDVFEIFDLDKDGKISREEFTYCWNNWIKTIVRPVTAFLVIDVQNDFISGSLSISQCAAQQNGLDVIQPINRLLDTVNFDAVFYSLDWHPSDHVSFIDNLCHRKVHPSSAVSAQEAQTYDTVTFDGPHLMNQRLWPRHCVQESWGAELHKDLKVVDNSTKVYKGT
;
A
#
# COMPACT_ATOMS: atom_id res chain seq x y z
N MET A 1 -11.45 -4.75 3.31
CA MET A 1 -10.88 -4.92 1.96
C MET A 1 -11.39 -3.75 1.11
N LEU A 2 -10.75 -2.59 1.20
CA LEU A 2 -11.05 -1.45 0.32
C LEU A 2 -10.43 -1.79 -1.04
N SER A 3 -11.20 -2.42 -1.92
CA SER A 3 -10.84 -2.54 -3.32
C SER A 3 -10.76 -1.13 -3.88
N CYS A 4 -9.55 -0.61 -4.14
CA CYS A 4 -9.37 0.45 -5.11
C CYS A 4 -9.82 -0.12 -6.46
N VAL A 5 -11.08 0.09 -6.80
CA VAL A 5 -11.60 -0.26 -8.12
C VAL A 5 -10.99 0.77 -9.06
N ALA A 6 -9.96 0.37 -9.79
CA ALA A 6 -9.50 1.14 -10.93
C ALA A 6 -10.70 1.36 -11.86
N MET A 7 -11.04 2.62 -12.11
CA MET A 7 -12.12 2.99 -13.01
C MET A 7 -11.79 2.46 -14.41
N LYS A 8 -12.63 1.58 -14.97
CA LYS A 8 -12.44 1.04 -16.32
C LYS A 8 -12.68 2.13 -17.37
N SER A 9 -12.11 1.95 -18.57
CA SER A 9 -12.33 2.81 -19.76
C SER A 9 -13.82 3.11 -20.05
N GLU A 10 -14.72 2.21 -19.65
CA GLU A 10 -16.17 2.36 -19.74
C GLU A 10 -16.72 3.55 -18.94
N GLN A 11 -16.11 3.92 -17.80
CA GLN A 11 -16.54 5.10 -17.02
C GLN A 11 -16.05 6.43 -17.63
N LEU A 12 -14.95 6.41 -18.38
CA LEU A 12 -14.56 7.54 -19.24
C LEU A 12 -15.60 7.77 -20.34
N PHE A 13 -16.16 6.67 -20.87
CA PHE A 13 -17.28 6.71 -21.80
C PHE A 13 -18.52 7.31 -21.15
N VAL A 14 -18.80 7.03 -19.86
CA VAL A 14 -19.90 7.67 -19.12
C VAL A 14 -19.71 9.19 -19.04
N LEU A 15 -18.53 9.71 -18.72
CA LEU A 15 -18.30 11.16 -18.72
C LEU A 15 -18.41 11.79 -20.12
N GLY A 16 -18.10 11.03 -21.18
CA GLY A 16 -18.27 11.48 -22.58
C GLY A 16 -19.68 11.28 -23.17
N SER A 17 -20.48 10.35 -22.63
CA SER A 17 -21.83 9.99 -23.09
C SER A 17 -22.94 10.58 -22.23
N VAL A 18 -22.65 10.90 -20.97
CA VAL A 18 -23.31 11.98 -20.23
C VAL A 18 -22.85 13.24 -20.92
N GLY A 19 -23.46 13.57 -22.05
CA GLY A 19 -23.16 14.79 -22.76
C GLY A 19 -23.41 15.96 -21.84
N PHE A 20 -22.36 16.44 -21.17
CA PHE A 20 -22.34 17.71 -20.46
C PHE A 20 -22.51 18.80 -21.50
N ARG A 21 -23.75 18.96 -21.95
CA ARG A 21 -24.20 20.19 -22.55
C ARG A 21 -24.23 21.15 -21.38
N PHE A 22 -23.13 21.87 -21.17
CA PHE A 22 -23.13 23.15 -20.47
C PHE A 22 -24.17 24.00 -21.18
N SER A 23 -25.43 23.85 -20.81
CA SER A 23 -26.53 24.46 -21.56
C SER A 23 -26.45 25.98 -21.44
N ASP A 24 -25.82 26.46 -20.36
CA ASP A 24 -25.54 27.85 -20.04
C ASP A 24 -24.03 28.18 -19.96
N GLY A 25 -23.13 27.22 -20.22
CA GLY A 25 -21.67 27.41 -20.11
C GLY A 25 -21.05 27.17 -18.73
N TYR A 26 -21.87 26.81 -17.73
CA TYR A 26 -21.45 26.57 -16.35
C TYR A 26 -21.92 25.20 -15.86
N LEU A 27 -21.39 24.74 -14.73
CA LEU A 27 -21.83 23.55 -14.04
C LEU A 27 -22.42 23.94 -12.68
N ASN A 28 -23.73 23.74 -12.50
CA ASN A 28 -24.39 23.99 -11.22
C ASN A 28 -24.30 22.77 -10.28
N LEU A 29 -24.73 22.94 -9.02
CA LEU A 29 -24.65 21.89 -8.00
C LEU A 29 -25.36 20.58 -8.41
N SER A 30 -26.50 20.65 -9.10
CA SER A 30 -27.25 19.45 -9.52
C SER A 30 -26.55 18.69 -10.65
N GLU A 31 -25.93 19.43 -11.57
CA GLU A 31 -25.10 18.82 -12.63
C GLU A 31 -23.81 18.24 -12.06
N PHE A 32 -23.20 18.90 -11.07
CA PHE A 32 -22.05 18.39 -10.34
C PHE A 32 -22.40 17.13 -9.52
N GLU A 33 -23.59 17.08 -8.93
CA GLU A 33 -24.08 15.87 -8.27
C GLU A 33 -24.15 14.68 -9.24
N CYS A 34 -24.51 14.91 -10.50
CA CYS A 34 -24.51 13.89 -11.53
C CYS A 34 -23.09 13.39 -11.85
N ILE A 35 -22.09 14.27 -11.84
CA ILE A 35 -20.66 13.89 -11.94
C ILE A 35 -20.28 13.00 -10.76
N CYS A 36 -20.56 13.43 -9.53
CA CYS A 36 -20.29 12.64 -8.33
C CYS A 36 -20.94 11.26 -8.42
N ARG A 37 -22.22 11.18 -8.78
CA ARG A 37 -22.93 9.91 -8.96
C ARG A 37 -22.28 9.05 -10.04
N ALA A 38 -21.71 9.61 -11.11
CA ALA A 38 -21.03 8.86 -12.16
C ALA A 38 -19.65 8.34 -11.72
N LEU A 39 -18.90 9.16 -10.97
CA LEU A 39 -17.57 8.81 -10.46
C LEU A 39 -17.64 7.77 -9.34
N PHE A 40 -18.57 7.93 -8.40
CA PHE A 40 -18.68 7.09 -7.21
C PHE A 40 -19.60 5.88 -7.48
N ARG A 41 -19.13 4.95 -8.31
CA ARG A 41 -19.82 3.65 -8.53
C ARG A 41 -18.83 2.49 -8.46
N ASN A 42 -19.33 1.33 -8.04
CA ASN A 42 -18.54 0.09 -8.11
C ASN A 42 -18.56 -0.52 -9.52
N ASP A 43 -17.82 -1.61 -9.68
CA ASP A 43 -17.69 -2.43 -10.88
C ASP A 43 -19.02 -3.03 -11.40
N ARG A 44 -20.06 -3.07 -10.55
CA ARG A 44 -21.42 -3.52 -10.90
C ARG A 44 -22.39 -2.37 -11.12
N GLY A 45 -21.90 -1.13 -11.16
CA GLY A 45 -22.71 0.08 -11.35
C GLY A 45 -23.49 0.53 -10.12
N ARG A 46 -23.29 -0.07 -8.95
CA ARG A 46 -23.91 0.39 -7.69
C ARG A 46 -23.26 1.71 -7.28
N VAL A 47 -24.09 2.73 -7.08
CA VAL A 47 -23.66 4.07 -6.65
C VAL A 47 -23.31 4.06 -5.16
N TYR A 48 -22.18 4.65 -4.80
CA TYR A 48 -21.89 5.07 -3.44
C TYR A 48 -22.51 6.44 -3.24
N SER A 49 -23.61 6.49 -2.50
CA SER A 49 -24.34 7.73 -2.25
C SER A 49 -23.50 8.67 -1.40
N LEU A 50 -23.31 9.89 -1.88
CA LEU A 50 -22.88 11.02 -1.05
C LEU A 50 -24.13 11.70 -0.47
N SER A 51 -24.04 12.25 0.74
CA SER A 51 -25.06 13.15 1.24
C SER A 51 -25.03 14.48 0.47
N ASP A 52 -26.14 15.21 0.47
CA ASP A 52 -26.22 16.53 -0.17
C ASP A 52 -25.15 17.49 0.38
N GLU A 53 -24.85 17.40 1.69
CA GLU A 53 -23.80 18.15 2.36
C GLU A 53 -22.41 17.80 1.80
N GLN A 54 -22.11 16.51 1.62
CA GLN A 54 -20.83 16.07 1.03
C GLN A 54 -20.68 16.53 -0.43
N VAL A 55 -21.76 16.50 -1.22
CA VAL A 55 -21.72 16.98 -2.61
C VAL A 55 -21.44 18.48 -2.64
N LYS A 56 -22.08 19.23 -1.73
CA LYS A 56 -21.88 20.67 -1.59
C LYS A 56 -20.46 21.01 -1.13
N ASP A 57 -19.93 20.31 -0.14
CA ASP A 57 -18.55 20.50 0.34
C ASP A 57 -17.53 20.33 -0.79
N VAL A 58 -17.71 19.30 -1.63
CA VAL A 58 -16.82 19.06 -2.77
C VAL A 58 -17.03 20.11 -3.87
N PHE A 59 -18.27 20.53 -4.11
CA PHE A 59 -18.57 21.60 -5.07
C PHE A 59 -17.86 22.91 -4.68
N GLU A 60 -17.93 23.31 -3.41
CA GLU A 60 -17.31 24.53 -2.89
C GLU A 60 -15.77 24.53 -2.96
N ILE A 61 -15.12 23.36 -3.06
CA ILE A 61 -13.67 23.27 -3.32
C ILE A 61 -13.32 23.80 -4.71
N PHE A 62 -14.23 23.63 -5.68
CA PHE A 62 -13.99 23.94 -7.08
C PHE A 62 -14.68 25.21 -7.57
N ASP A 63 -15.71 25.69 -6.88
CA ASP A 63 -16.27 27.04 -7.00
C ASP A 63 -15.34 28.05 -6.30
N LEU A 64 -14.29 28.47 -7.00
CA LEU A 64 -13.19 29.28 -6.48
C LEU A 64 -13.61 30.74 -6.26
N ASP A 65 -14.50 31.26 -7.11
CA ASP A 65 -15.01 32.63 -6.99
C ASP A 65 -16.29 32.75 -6.14
N LYS A 66 -16.88 31.62 -5.74
CA LYS A 66 -18.06 31.49 -4.88
C LYS A 66 -19.32 32.08 -5.49
N ASP A 67 -19.45 32.00 -6.81
CA ASP A 67 -20.64 32.47 -7.53
C ASP A 67 -21.80 31.43 -7.54
N GLY A 68 -21.56 30.24 -6.97
CA GLY A 68 -22.51 29.14 -6.91
C GLY A 68 -22.57 28.30 -8.18
N LYS A 69 -21.59 28.48 -9.07
CA LYS A 69 -21.41 27.76 -10.33
C LYS A 69 -19.94 27.39 -10.50
N ILE A 70 -19.69 26.38 -11.33
CA ILE A 70 -18.34 26.02 -11.76
C ILE A 70 -18.20 26.45 -13.21
N SER A 71 -17.37 27.46 -13.44
CA SER A 71 -16.95 27.95 -14.76
C SER A 71 -16.11 26.90 -15.50
N ARG A 72 -15.80 27.17 -16.78
CA ARG A 72 -14.95 26.27 -17.58
C ARG A 72 -13.52 26.19 -17.03
N GLU A 73 -12.99 27.30 -16.55
CA GLU A 73 -11.66 27.40 -15.96
C GLU A 73 -11.59 26.63 -14.64
N GLU A 74 -12.60 26.76 -13.78
CA GLU A 74 -12.75 25.97 -12.55
C GLU A 74 -12.98 24.49 -12.82
N PHE A 75 -13.80 24.15 -13.82
CA PHE A 75 -13.97 22.77 -14.24
C PHE A 75 -12.67 22.17 -14.75
N THR A 76 -11.83 22.95 -15.44
CA THR A 76 -10.50 22.50 -15.87
C THR A 76 -9.59 22.22 -14.67
N TYR A 77 -9.66 23.05 -13.63
CA TYR A 77 -8.95 22.82 -12.37
C TYR A 77 -9.45 21.56 -11.66
N CYS A 78 -10.77 21.40 -11.51
CA CYS A 78 -11.45 20.23 -10.97
C CYS A 78 -11.06 18.95 -11.74
N TRP A 79 -11.06 19.02 -13.07
CA TRP A 79 -10.67 17.91 -13.92
C TRP A 79 -9.23 17.47 -13.67
N ASN A 80 -8.28 18.41 -13.71
CA ASN A 80 -6.87 18.07 -13.65
C ASN A 80 -6.40 17.61 -12.26
N ASN A 81 -7.00 18.13 -11.19
CA ASN A 81 -6.57 17.84 -9.82
C ASN A 81 -7.38 16.75 -9.13
N TRP A 82 -8.59 16.46 -9.61
CA TRP A 82 -9.49 15.52 -8.94
C TRP A 82 -10.01 14.45 -9.89
N ILE A 83 -10.83 14.82 -10.89
CA ILE A 83 -11.51 13.82 -11.74
C ILE A 83 -10.51 12.94 -12.46
N LYS A 84 -9.49 13.53 -13.09
CA LYS A 84 -8.43 12.81 -13.82
C LYS A 84 -7.72 11.79 -12.93
N THR A 85 -7.40 12.17 -11.69
CA THR A 85 -6.73 11.31 -10.70
C THR A 85 -7.59 10.10 -10.33
N ILE A 86 -8.91 10.30 -10.22
CA ILE A 86 -9.85 9.22 -9.89
C ILE A 86 -10.05 8.29 -11.09
N VAL A 87 -10.23 8.83 -12.29
CA VAL A 87 -10.54 8.04 -13.51
C VAL A 87 -9.30 7.42 -14.16
N ARG A 88 -8.09 7.90 -13.82
CA ARG A 88 -6.81 7.38 -14.28
C ARG A 88 -5.82 7.31 -13.11
N PRO A 89 -6.07 6.45 -12.12
CA PRO A 89 -5.18 6.31 -10.99
C PRO A 89 -3.85 5.69 -11.44
N VAL A 90 -2.75 6.11 -10.81
CA VAL A 90 -1.49 5.38 -10.86
C VAL A 90 -1.58 4.26 -9.85
N THR A 91 -1.29 3.05 -10.29
CA THR A 91 -1.39 1.82 -9.50
C THR A 91 -0.01 1.25 -9.24
N ALA A 92 0.25 0.90 -7.98
CA ALA A 92 1.49 0.24 -7.58
C ALA A 92 1.17 -1.09 -6.92
N PHE A 93 1.96 -2.12 -7.21
CA PHE A 93 1.89 -3.41 -6.53
C PHE A 93 3.15 -3.64 -5.69
N LEU A 94 2.96 -3.78 -4.38
CA LEU A 94 4.01 -4.00 -3.39
C LEU A 94 4.01 -5.47 -2.98
N VAL A 95 5.04 -6.21 -3.39
CA VAL A 95 5.27 -7.60 -3.01
C VAL A 95 6.23 -7.61 -1.83
N ILE A 96 5.72 -7.97 -0.65
CA ILE A 96 6.43 -7.79 0.61
C ILE A 96 7.09 -9.08 1.06
N ASP A 97 8.41 -9.08 1.12
CA ASP A 97 9.24 -10.06 1.84
C ASP A 97 8.92 -11.51 1.52
N VAL A 98 8.65 -11.81 0.25
CA VAL A 98 8.41 -13.18 -0.24
C VAL A 98 9.77 -13.87 -0.43
N GLN A 99 10.51 -13.99 0.67
CA GLN A 99 11.88 -14.48 0.75
C GLN A 99 11.94 -15.91 1.30
N ASN A 100 13.04 -16.61 1.03
CA ASN A 100 13.21 -18.00 1.44
C ASN A 100 13.09 -18.19 2.96
N ASP A 101 13.67 -17.31 3.78
CA ASP A 101 13.63 -17.45 5.23
C ASP A 101 12.21 -17.38 5.81
N PHE A 102 11.30 -16.63 5.22
CA PHE A 102 9.90 -16.55 5.67
C PHE A 102 9.04 -17.72 5.16
N ILE A 103 9.47 -18.41 4.11
CA ILE A 103 8.68 -19.47 3.47
C ILE A 103 9.12 -20.86 3.91
N SER A 104 10.44 -21.12 3.89
CA SER A 104 11.01 -22.45 4.14
C SER A 104 12.32 -22.45 4.92
N GLY A 105 12.88 -21.27 5.21
CA GLY A 105 14.12 -21.11 5.97
C GLY A 105 13.91 -20.83 7.45
N SER A 106 14.79 -20.01 8.03
CA SER A 106 14.95 -19.88 9.49
C SER A 106 13.74 -19.27 10.20
N LEU A 107 12.92 -18.50 9.48
CA LEU A 107 11.72 -17.85 10.00
C LEU A 107 10.45 -18.32 9.27
N SER A 108 10.46 -19.58 8.80
CA SER A 108 9.34 -20.17 8.07
C SER A 108 8.05 -19.97 8.87
N ILE A 109 7.09 -19.26 8.30
CA ILE A 109 5.86 -18.86 9.02
C ILE A 109 4.98 -20.06 9.44
N SER A 110 5.22 -21.24 8.86
CA SER A 110 4.62 -22.50 9.28
C SER A 110 5.08 -22.96 10.66
N GLN A 111 6.26 -22.51 11.09
CA GLN A 111 6.86 -22.81 12.40
C GLN A 111 6.61 -21.68 13.42
N CYS A 112 5.99 -20.58 13.00
CA CYS A 112 5.63 -19.46 13.86
C CYS A 112 4.16 -19.52 14.31
N ALA A 113 3.73 -18.56 15.12
CA ALA A 113 2.36 -18.47 15.65
C ALA A 113 1.26 -18.46 14.58
N ALA A 114 1.58 -18.04 13.35
CA ALA A 114 0.64 -18.06 12.24
C ALA A 114 0.28 -19.49 11.79
N GLN A 115 1.23 -20.43 11.85
CA GLN A 115 1.07 -21.82 11.40
C GLN A 115 0.54 -21.95 9.96
N GLN A 116 0.88 -20.98 9.11
CA GLN A 116 0.45 -20.92 7.72
C GLN A 116 1.55 -21.41 6.78
N ASN A 117 1.17 -21.86 5.58
CA ASN A 117 2.15 -22.21 4.56
C ASN A 117 2.53 -20.98 3.73
N GLY A 118 3.78 -20.52 3.86
CA GLY A 118 4.30 -19.38 3.10
C GLY A 118 4.28 -19.56 1.59
N LEU A 119 4.25 -20.80 1.08
CA LEU A 119 4.15 -21.05 -0.36
C LEU A 119 2.80 -20.61 -0.95
N ASP A 120 1.75 -20.55 -0.13
CA ASP A 120 0.38 -20.30 -0.60
C ASP A 120 0.19 -18.89 -1.16
N VAL A 121 1.07 -17.93 -0.83
CA VAL A 121 0.98 -16.56 -1.36
C VAL A 121 1.54 -16.40 -2.77
N ILE A 122 2.43 -17.30 -3.20
CA ILE A 122 3.19 -17.15 -4.46
C ILE A 122 2.25 -17.17 -5.68
N GLN A 123 1.38 -18.17 -5.77
CA GLN A 123 0.47 -18.32 -6.90
C GLN A 123 -0.53 -17.15 -7.04
N PRO A 124 -1.18 -16.69 -5.95
CA PRO A 124 -1.98 -15.46 -5.99
C PRO A 124 -1.20 -14.22 -6.46
N ILE A 125 0.02 -14.02 -5.98
CA ILE A 125 0.87 -12.88 -6.39
C ILE A 125 1.22 -12.97 -7.87
N ASN A 126 1.70 -14.12 -8.34
CA ASN A 126 2.03 -14.34 -9.75
C ASN A 126 0.80 -14.10 -10.65
N ARG A 127 -0.38 -14.58 -10.24
CA ARG A 127 -1.63 -14.33 -10.97
C ARG A 127 -1.96 -12.84 -11.03
N LEU A 128 -1.79 -12.10 -9.95
CA LEU A 128 -2.02 -10.65 -9.96
C LEU A 128 -1.05 -9.94 -10.91
N LEU A 129 0.23 -10.33 -10.91
CA LEU A 129 1.24 -9.81 -11.85
C LEU A 129 0.91 -10.10 -13.32
N ASP A 130 0.21 -11.21 -13.60
CA ASP A 130 -0.19 -11.59 -14.96
C ASP A 130 -1.52 -10.97 -15.42
N THR A 131 -2.44 -10.73 -14.48
CA THR A 131 -3.83 -10.36 -14.81
C THR A 131 -4.14 -8.89 -14.60
N VAL A 132 -3.30 -8.17 -13.85
CA VAL A 132 -3.49 -6.75 -13.54
C VAL A 132 -2.32 -5.95 -14.11
N ASN A 133 -2.64 -4.95 -14.92
CA ASN A 133 -1.65 -4.02 -15.46
C ASN A 133 -1.37 -2.92 -14.43
N PHE A 134 -0.37 -3.14 -13.58
CA PHE A 134 0.11 -2.14 -12.62
C PHE A 134 1.06 -1.15 -13.30
N ASP A 135 0.97 0.14 -12.93
CA ASP A 135 1.89 1.17 -13.42
C ASP A 135 3.30 1.05 -12.81
N ALA A 136 3.40 0.46 -11.62
CA ALA A 136 4.68 0.16 -10.95
C ALA A 136 4.60 -1.12 -10.11
N VAL A 137 5.70 -1.87 -10.04
CA VAL A 137 5.83 -3.05 -9.19
C VAL A 137 7.10 -2.93 -8.34
N PHE A 138 6.95 -3.18 -7.04
CA PHE A 138 8.05 -3.16 -6.09
C PHE A 138 8.12 -4.47 -5.30
N TYR A 139 9.33 -4.90 -5.00
CA TYR A 139 9.61 -6.02 -4.11
C TYR A 139 10.35 -5.47 -2.90
N SER A 140 9.78 -5.60 -1.70
CA SER A 140 10.58 -5.35 -0.49
C SER A 140 11.33 -6.61 -0.09
N LEU A 141 12.50 -6.40 0.49
CA LEU A 141 13.34 -7.46 1.05
C LEU A 141 13.83 -7.01 2.42
N ASP A 142 13.60 -7.82 3.45
CA ASP A 142 14.46 -7.74 4.63
C ASP A 142 15.90 -8.07 4.23
N TRP A 143 16.84 -7.25 4.68
CA TRP A 143 18.22 -7.24 4.17
C TRP A 143 19.20 -6.89 5.28
N HIS A 144 19.28 -7.77 6.28
CA HIS A 144 19.93 -7.49 7.55
C HIS A 144 21.46 -7.74 7.50
N PRO A 145 22.29 -6.84 8.03
CA PRO A 145 23.69 -7.16 8.26
C PRO A 145 23.83 -8.31 9.27
N SER A 146 24.97 -9.00 9.26
CA SER A 146 25.18 -10.14 10.16
C SER A 146 25.11 -9.76 11.65
N ASP A 147 25.39 -8.51 12.01
CA ASP A 147 25.37 -8.00 13.38
C ASP A 147 24.07 -7.23 13.73
N HIS A 148 23.01 -7.38 12.92
CA HIS A 148 21.74 -6.65 13.09
C HIS A 148 21.15 -6.78 14.51
N VAL A 149 20.58 -5.67 15.00
CA VAL A 149 20.08 -5.51 16.38
C VAL A 149 18.90 -6.41 16.72
N SER A 150 18.15 -6.84 15.71
CA SER A 150 16.98 -7.70 15.93
C SER A 150 17.34 -9.15 16.20
N PHE A 151 18.58 -9.59 15.94
CA PHE A 151 18.93 -11.00 16.12
C PHE A 151 19.29 -11.32 17.57
N ILE A 152 18.69 -12.39 18.09
CA ILE A 152 18.92 -12.87 19.46
C ILE A 152 20.39 -13.23 19.72
N ASP A 153 21.09 -13.77 18.72
CA ASP A 153 22.50 -14.15 18.84
C ASP A 153 23.44 -12.93 18.91
N ASN A 154 22.98 -11.76 18.45
CA ASN A 154 23.70 -10.49 18.55
C ASN A 154 23.36 -9.69 19.81
N LEU A 155 22.50 -10.21 20.70
CA LEU A 155 22.06 -9.51 21.90
C LEU A 155 23.25 -9.12 22.80
N CYS A 156 24.25 -9.99 22.88
CA CYS A 156 25.45 -9.79 23.71
C CYS A 156 26.31 -8.58 23.29
N HIS A 157 26.13 -8.08 22.06
CA HIS A 157 26.86 -6.93 21.54
C HIS A 157 26.26 -5.58 21.99
N ARG A 158 25.10 -5.60 22.66
CA ARG A 158 24.34 -4.40 23.00
C ARG A 158 23.90 -4.42 24.45
N LYS A 159 23.87 -3.23 25.05
CA LYS A 159 23.45 -3.09 26.44
C LYS A 159 21.93 -3.06 26.53
N VAL A 160 21.36 -4.04 27.22
CA VAL A 160 19.94 -4.01 27.61
C VAL A 160 19.78 -3.05 28.78
N HIS A 161 18.82 -2.13 28.66
CA HIS A 161 18.53 -1.12 29.68
C HIS A 161 17.89 -1.79 30.92
N PRO A 162 18.19 -1.35 32.16
CA PRO A 162 17.63 -1.94 33.38
C PRO A 162 16.09 -1.90 33.50
N SER A 163 15.43 -1.03 32.74
CA SER A 163 13.96 -0.99 32.68
C SER A 163 13.34 -2.05 31.76
N SER A 164 14.16 -2.80 31.02
CA SER A 164 13.68 -3.89 30.17
C SER A 164 12.99 -4.94 31.04
N ALA A 165 11.84 -5.42 30.61
CA ALA A 165 11.09 -6.45 31.32
C ALA A 165 11.84 -7.81 31.35
N VAL A 166 12.73 -8.02 30.38
CA VAL A 166 13.56 -9.23 30.24
C VAL A 166 15.03 -8.82 30.24
N SER A 167 15.84 -9.50 31.05
CA SER A 167 17.29 -9.27 31.10
C SER A 167 18.00 -9.88 29.89
N ALA A 168 19.22 -9.42 29.60
CA ALA A 168 20.00 -9.97 28.48
C ALA A 168 20.31 -11.47 28.64
N GLN A 169 20.42 -11.97 29.87
CA GLN A 169 20.72 -13.36 30.17
C GLN A 169 19.50 -14.28 30.05
N GLU A 170 18.30 -13.75 30.29
CA GLU A 170 17.04 -14.50 30.27
C GLU A 170 16.32 -14.40 28.92
N ALA A 171 16.66 -13.39 28.11
CA ALA A 171 16.01 -13.13 26.83
C ALA A 171 16.07 -14.34 25.89
N GLN A 172 14.91 -14.65 25.34
CA GLN A 172 14.72 -15.70 24.36
C GLN A 172 14.30 -15.10 23.02
N THR A 173 14.29 -15.96 22.01
CA THR A 173 13.71 -15.59 20.72
C THR A 173 12.25 -15.18 20.91
N TYR A 174 11.82 -14.12 20.20
CA TYR A 174 10.49 -13.52 20.25
C TYR A 174 10.19 -12.62 21.44
N ASP A 175 11.08 -12.55 22.45
CA ASP A 175 10.98 -11.56 23.51
C ASP A 175 11.19 -10.15 22.98
N THR A 176 10.71 -9.16 23.73
CA THR A 176 11.03 -7.75 23.49
C THR A 176 11.92 -7.24 24.59
N VAL A 177 13.10 -6.76 24.21
CA VAL A 177 14.04 -6.11 25.13
C VAL A 177 14.07 -4.61 24.88
N THR A 178 14.39 -3.84 25.91
CA THR A 178 14.67 -2.41 25.77
C THR A 178 16.18 -2.22 25.71
N PHE A 179 16.71 -1.79 24.57
CA PHE A 179 18.12 -1.40 24.44
C PHE A 179 18.38 -0.02 25.04
N ASP A 180 19.55 0.12 25.65
CA ASP A 180 20.08 1.38 26.17
C ASP A 180 20.70 2.21 25.02
N GLY A 181 20.68 3.54 25.14
CA GLY A 181 21.13 4.45 24.09
C GLY A 181 20.63 5.89 24.29
N PRO A 182 20.86 6.79 23.31
CA PRO A 182 20.35 8.17 23.37
C PRO A 182 18.83 8.24 23.54
N HIS A 183 18.14 7.25 22.99
CA HIS A 183 16.73 6.98 23.21
C HIS A 183 16.58 5.49 23.53
N LEU A 184 15.71 5.18 24.49
CA LEU A 184 15.33 3.80 24.78
C LEU A 184 14.63 3.21 23.56
N MET A 185 15.06 2.03 23.14
CA MET A 185 14.53 1.36 21.96
C MET A 185 14.01 -0.02 22.33
N ASN A 186 12.70 -0.23 22.14
CA ASN A 186 12.11 -1.56 22.26
C ASN A 186 12.37 -2.34 20.98
N GLN A 187 13.01 -3.50 21.10
CA GLN A 187 13.33 -4.39 19.98
C GLN A 187 12.80 -5.78 20.27
N ARG A 188 11.96 -6.29 19.37
CA ARG A 188 11.61 -7.70 19.36
C ARG A 188 12.78 -8.52 18.80
N LEU A 189 13.20 -9.54 19.52
CA LEU A 189 14.30 -10.40 19.14
C LEU A 189 13.80 -11.54 18.24
N TRP A 190 14.58 -11.86 17.22
CA TRP A 190 14.29 -12.86 16.21
C TRP A 190 15.47 -13.81 16.05
N PRO A 191 15.26 -15.04 15.53
CA PRO A 191 16.34 -15.81 14.96
C PRO A 191 17.00 -15.00 13.85
N ARG A 192 18.25 -15.35 13.52
CA ARG A 192 18.91 -14.82 12.33
C ARG A 192 18.10 -15.17 11.08
N HIS A 193 17.76 -14.17 10.28
CA HIS A 193 17.00 -14.33 9.04
C HIS A 193 17.39 -13.23 8.06
N CYS A 194 17.14 -13.47 6.78
CA CYS A 194 17.31 -12.51 5.69
C CYS A 194 18.64 -11.76 5.74
N VAL A 195 19.73 -12.47 6.07
CA VAL A 195 21.08 -11.90 6.15
C VAL A 195 21.53 -11.55 4.74
N GLN A 196 22.14 -10.38 4.58
CA GLN A 196 22.63 -9.89 3.29
C GLN A 196 23.44 -10.95 2.54
N GLU A 197 23.16 -11.09 1.23
CA GLU A 197 23.82 -12.03 0.31
C GLU A 197 23.66 -13.52 0.69
N SER A 198 22.75 -13.85 1.62
CA SER A 198 22.45 -15.25 1.95
C SER A 198 21.26 -15.77 1.15
N TRP A 199 21.21 -17.10 0.98
CA TRP A 199 20.06 -17.79 0.39
C TRP A 199 18.74 -17.41 1.07
N GLY A 200 18.74 -17.27 2.40
CA GLY A 200 17.56 -16.92 3.19
C GLY A 200 16.96 -15.56 2.81
N ALA A 201 17.81 -14.63 2.35
CA ALA A 201 17.42 -13.29 1.95
C ALA A 201 17.02 -13.17 0.46
N GLU A 202 17.22 -14.21 -0.34
CA GLU A 202 16.74 -14.21 -1.72
C GLU A 202 15.21 -14.27 -1.78
N LEU A 203 14.61 -13.63 -2.78
CA LEU A 203 13.20 -13.87 -3.13
C LEU A 203 13.02 -15.35 -3.47
N HIS A 204 11.88 -15.92 -3.10
CA HIS A 204 11.60 -17.32 -3.38
C HIS A 204 11.62 -17.58 -4.90
N LYS A 205 12.29 -18.65 -5.32
CA LYS A 205 12.54 -18.97 -6.74
C LYS A 205 11.29 -19.05 -7.63
N ASP A 206 10.15 -19.40 -7.04
CA ASP A 206 8.86 -19.56 -7.75
C ASP A 206 8.07 -18.24 -7.82
N LEU A 207 8.53 -17.19 -7.14
CA LEU A 207 7.97 -15.85 -7.25
C LEU A 207 8.41 -15.24 -8.58
N LYS A 208 7.43 -14.81 -9.39
CA LYS A 208 7.71 -14.05 -10.60
C LYS A 208 8.30 -12.70 -10.22
N VAL A 209 9.43 -12.35 -10.83
CA VAL A 209 10.01 -11.01 -10.75
C VAL A 209 9.80 -10.33 -12.10
N VAL A 210 9.05 -9.23 -12.11
CA VAL A 210 8.73 -8.49 -13.33
C VAL A 210 9.92 -7.62 -13.75
N ASP A 211 10.17 -7.54 -15.07
CA ASP A 211 11.17 -6.66 -15.64
C ASP A 211 10.88 -5.19 -15.30
N ASN A 212 11.92 -4.38 -15.08
CA ASN A 212 11.82 -2.98 -14.63
C ASN A 212 11.12 -2.76 -13.28
N SER A 213 10.92 -3.82 -12.48
CA SER A 213 10.50 -3.65 -11.09
C SER A 213 11.58 -3.04 -10.21
N THR A 214 11.18 -2.44 -9.09
CA THR A 214 12.11 -1.86 -8.11
C THR A 214 12.25 -2.77 -6.89
N LYS A 215 13.48 -3.04 -6.46
CA LYS A 215 13.75 -3.72 -5.20
C LYS A 215 14.04 -2.70 -4.11
N VAL A 216 13.37 -2.82 -2.97
CA VAL A 216 13.53 -1.97 -1.79
C VAL A 216 14.06 -2.81 -0.64
N TYR A 217 15.32 -2.57 -0.27
CA TYR A 217 15.97 -3.27 0.82
C TYR A 217 15.71 -2.51 2.14
N LYS A 218 15.32 -3.24 3.19
CA LYS A 218 15.01 -2.67 4.52
C LYS A 218 15.66 -3.48 5.64
N GLY A 219 15.76 -2.87 6.82
CA GLY A 219 16.37 -3.53 7.99
C GLY A 219 17.91 -3.54 7.96
N THR A 220 18.53 -2.58 7.28
CA THR A 220 19.99 -2.39 7.27
C THR A 220 20.45 -1.68 8.53
#